data_AF-A0A8T2I6N4-F1
#
_entry.id   AF-A0A8T2I6N4-F1
#
_cell.length_a   1.000
_cell.length_b   1.000
_cell.length_c   1.000
_cell.angle_alpha   90.00
_cell.angle_beta   90.00
_cell.angle_gamma   90.00
#
_symmetry.space_group_name_H-M   'P 1'
#
loop_
_entity.id
_entity.type
_entity.pdbx_description
1 polymer ?
#
loop_
_entity_poly.entity_id
_entity_poly.type
_entity_poly.pdbx_seq_one_letter_code
_entity_poly.pdbx_strand_id
1 'polypeptide(L)'
;MKCRIVVLTLLTNLHLGSSRSSQYAVDCPDRCDGSDCMSTTRCKRTVLDDCGCCRVCAATAGETCYRTVSGMDGVKCGPGLRCHFYTEEDDFGEEFGVCR
;
A
#
# COMPACT_ATOMS: atom_id res chain seq x y z
N MET A 1 3.70 -32.51 -44.61
CA MET A 1 4.75 -32.13 -43.64
C MET A 1 4.30 -30.84 -42.95
N LYS A 2 4.65 -30.70 -41.67
CA LYS A 2 4.24 -29.66 -40.69
C LYS A 2 4.54 -28.23 -41.22
N CYS A 3 3.80 -27.18 -40.88
CA CYS A 3 3.81 -26.55 -39.56
C CYS A 3 2.64 -25.56 -39.42
N ARG A 4 1.87 -25.67 -38.34
CA ARG A 4 0.98 -24.61 -37.86
C ARG A 4 1.81 -23.67 -37.00
N ILE A 5 1.97 -22.41 -37.43
CA ILE A 5 2.60 -21.37 -36.60
C ILE A 5 1.48 -20.79 -35.73
N VAL A 6 1.54 -21.08 -34.43
CA VAL A 6 0.71 -20.41 -33.42
C VAL A 6 1.61 -19.36 -32.77
N VAL A 7 1.34 -18.08 -33.05
CA VAL A 7 2.00 -16.96 -32.37
C VAL A 7 1.19 -16.67 -31.11
N LEU A 8 1.73 -17.09 -29.95
CA LEU A 8 1.17 -16.75 -28.64
C LEU A 8 1.83 -15.44 -28.18
N THR A 9 1.14 -14.32 -28.34
CA THR A 9 1.57 -13.03 -27.77
C THR A 9 1.29 -13.03 -26.28
N LEU A 10 2.33 -13.20 -25.45
CA LEU A 10 2.27 -12.95 -24.00
C LEU A 10 2.10 -11.44 -23.76
N LEU A 11 0.96 -11.04 -23.20
CA LEU A 11 0.76 -9.71 -22.63
C LEU A 11 1.36 -9.69 -21.22
N THR A 12 2.63 -9.29 -21.09
CA THR A 12 3.19 -8.94 -19.79
C THR A 12 2.66 -7.56 -19.40
N ASN A 13 1.73 -7.53 -18.44
CA ASN A 13 1.41 -6.29 -17.72
C ASN A 13 2.62 -5.93 -16.86
N LEU A 14 3.51 -5.10 -17.40
CA LEU A 14 4.50 -4.38 -16.60
C LEU A 14 3.70 -3.32 -15.81
N HIS A 15 3.25 -3.68 -14.60
CA HIS A 15 2.81 -2.69 -13.64
C HIS A 15 4.04 -1.90 -13.20
N LEU A 16 4.33 -0.83 -13.92
CA LEU A 16 5.21 0.24 -13.46
C LEU A 16 4.58 0.79 -12.18
N GLY A 17 5.07 0.34 -11.03
CA GLY A 17 4.87 1.01 -9.76
C GLY A 17 5.32 2.44 -9.95
N SER A 18 4.36 3.35 -10.10
CA SER A 18 4.65 4.77 -10.12
C SER A 18 5.10 5.13 -8.71
N SER A 19 6.41 5.16 -8.48
CA SER A 19 7.00 5.88 -7.35
C SER A 19 6.71 7.36 -7.56
N ARG A 20 5.48 7.77 -7.25
CA ARG A 20 5.16 9.18 -7.01
C ARG A 20 5.99 9.55 -5.80
N SER A 21 7.07 10.28 -6.05
CA SER A 21 7.89 10.94 -5.04
C SER A 21 6.96 11.75 -4.13
N SER A 22 6.57 11.13 -3.01
CA SER A 22 5.97 11.80 -1.88
C SER A 22 7.10 12.49 -1.12
N GLN A 23 6.79 13.62 -0.50
CA GLN A 23 7.74 14.45 0.25
C GLN A 23 8.31 13.76 1.52
N TYR A 24 7.92 12.51 1.75
CA TYR A 24 8.32 11.65 2.86
C TYR A 24 8.94 10.37 2.29
N ALA A 25 10.17 10.09 2.67
CA ALA A 25 10.90 8.91 2.24
C ALA A 25 10.30 7.68 2.93
N VAL A 26 9.73 6.78 2.13
CA VAL A 26 9.34 5.45 2.57
C VAL A 26 10.40 4.48 2.07
N ASP A 27 10.98 3.68 2.96
CA ASP A 27 11.96 2.67 2.62
C ASP A 27 11.26 1.45 1.99
N CYS A 28 10.89 1.59 0.72
CA CYS A 28 10.24 0.53 -0.04
C CYS A 28 11.27 -0.44 -0.62
N PRO A 29 10.98 -1.75 -0.64
CA PRO A 29 11.85 -2.73 -1.28
C PRO A 29 11.92 -2.49 -2.80
N ASP A 30 13.09 -2.75 -3.40
CA ASP A 30 13.31 -2.63 -4.84
C ASP A 30 12.33 -3.49 -5.67
N ARG A 31 11.90 -4.61 -5.10
CA ARG A 31 10.91 -5.52 -5.69
C ARG A 31 9.86 -5.87 -4.65
N CYS A 32 8.61 -5.83 -5.07
CA CYS A 32 7.52 -6.33 -4.27
C CYS A 32 7.50 -7.87 -4.33
N ASP A 33 7.70 -8.52 -3.18
CA ASP A 33 7.37 -9.92 -2.98
C ASP A 33 6.14 -10.04 -2.08
N GLY A 34 5.02 -10.49 -2.65
CA GLY A 34 3.77 -10.64 -1.93
C GLY A 34 3.81 -11.73 -0.86
N SER A 35 4.77 -12.66 -0.89
CA SER A 35 4.91 -13.67 0.17
C SER A 35 5.43 -13.10 1.48
N ASP A 36 6.09 -11.94 1.43
CA ASP A 36 6.60 -11.24 2.62
C ASP A 36 5.50 -10.40 3.30
N CYS A 37 4.33 -10.27 2.68
CA CYS A 37 3.19 -9.56 3.24
C CYS A 37 2.43 -10.40 4.27
N MET A 38 2.01 -9.80 5.39
CA MET A 38 1.17 -10.49 6.37
C MET A 38 -0.22 -10.80 5.83
N SER A 39 -0.84 -11.79 6.48
CA SER A 39 -2.25 -12.08 6.33
C SER A 39 -3.13 -10.92 6.81
N THR A 40 -4.03 -10.47 5.93
CA THR A 40 -5.08 -9.49 6.22
C THR A 40 -6.40 -10.13 6.62
N THR A 41 -6.44 -11.40 7.05
CA THR A 41 -7.70 -12.13 7.30
C THR A 41 -8.59 -11.47 8.35
N ARG A 42 -8.02 -10.67 9.26
CA ARG A 42 -8.76 -9.92 10.30
C ARG A 42 -9.25 -8.54 9.83
N CYS A 43 -8.82 -8.07 8.67
CA CYS A 43 -9.22 -6.76 8.16
C CYS A 43 -10.63 -6.82 7.56
N LYS A 44 -11.52 -5.91 7.99
CA LYS A 44 -12.85 -5.74 7.35
C LYS A 44 -12.73 -5.26 5.90
N ARG A 45 -11.74 -4.41 5.64
CA ARG A 45 -11.36 -3.90 4.32
C ARG A 45 -9.86 -3.70 4.26
N THR A 46 -9.30 -3.69 3.05
CA THR A 46 -7.87 -3.49 2.82
C THR A 46 -7.60 -2.42 1.77
N VAL A 47 -6.48 -1.74 1.89
CA VAL A 47 -5.87 -0.88 0.85
C VAL A 47 -4.41 -1.28 0.64
N LEU A 48 -3.74 -0.71 -0.36
CA LEU A 48 -2.29 -0.87 -0.53
C LEU A 48 -1.54 0.03 0.46
N ASP A 49 -0.39 -0.47 0.91
CA ASP A 49 0.63 0.29 1.61
C ASP A 49 1.21 1.41 0.73
N ASP A 50 2.06 2.27 1.29
CA ASP A 50 2.72 3.36 0.54
C ASP A 50 3.70 2.86 -0.53
N CYS A 51 4.16 1.62 -0.40
CA CYS A 51 5.01 0.95 -1.39
C CYS A 51 4.24 0.34 -2.56
N GLY A 52 2.90 0.29 -2.48
CA GLY A 52 2.05 -0.32 -3.49
C GLY A 52 2.20 -1.85 -3.57
N CYS A 53 2.73 -2.49 -2.52
CA CYS A 53 3.05 -3.91 -2.48
C CYS A 53 2.06 -4.68 -1.62
N CYS A 54 2.07 -4.42 -0.31
CA CYS A 54 1.28 -5.19 0.63
C CYS A 54 -0.12 -4.61 0.80
N ARG A 55 -1.10 -5.50 1.00
CA ARG A 55 -2.42 -5.10 1.47
C ARG A 55 -2.36 -4.93 2.98
N VAL A 56 -2.85 -3.79 3.45
CA VAL A 56 -2.97 -3.44 4.88
C VAL A 56 -4.43 -3.19 5.25
N CYS A 57 -4.75 -3.26 6.54
CA CYS A 57 -6.10 -2.92 6.99
C CYS A 57 -6.45 -1.46 6.66
N ALA A 58 -7.68 -1.25 6.21
CA ALA A 58 -8.21 0.07 5.90
C ALA A 58 -8.95 0.66 7.10
N ALA A 59 -8.48 1.79 7.61
CA ALA A 59 -9.16 2.60 8.62
C ALA A 59 -10.44 3.23 8.05
N THR A 60 -11.45 3.32 8.90
CA THR A 60 -12.75 3.94 8.65
C THR A 60 -12.77 5.38 9.17
N ALA A 61 -13.81 6.13 8.84
CA ALA A 61 -13.93 7.53 9.28
C ALA A 61 -13.88 7.62 10.82
N GLY A 62 -13.02 8.48 11.34
CA GLY A 62 -12.81 8.63 12.79
C GLY A 62 -11.73 7.73 13.38
N GLU A 63 -11.21 6.74 12.65
CA GLU A 63 -10.09 5.91 13.10
C GLU A 63 -8.73 6.59 12.83
N THR A 64 -7.74 6.24 13.65
CA THR A 64 -6.36 6.71 13.52
C THR A 64 -5.77 6.31 12.17
N CYS A 65 -4.92 7.17 11.63
CA CYS A 65 -4.11 6.90 10.45
C CYS A 65 -2.72 7.47 10.63
N TYR A 66 -1.77 6.85 9.93
CA TYR A 66 -0.38 7.29 9.89
C TYR A 66 -0.03 7.82 8.51
N ARG A 67 0.98 8.69 8.46
CA ARG A 67 1.40 9.32 7.22
C ARG A 67 1.98 8.32 6.24
N THR A 68 2.88 7.49 6.73
CA THR A 68 3.59 6.47 5.98
C THR A 68 3.35 5.11 6.61
N VAL A 69 2.86 4.19 5.81
CA VAL A 69 2.67 2.79 6.18
C VAL A 69 3.39 1.98 5.11
N SER A 70 4.57 1.46 5.45
CA SER A 70 5.33 0.52 4.63
C SER A 70 5.31 -0.84 5.30
N GLY A 71 4.92 -1.89 4.57
CA GLY A 71 4.76 -3.22 5.16
C GLY A 71 3.42 -3.38 5.87
N MET A 72 3.44 -3.86 7.11
CA MET A 72 2.26 -4.48 7.74
C MET A 72 1.78 -3.75 9.00
N ASP A 73 2.67 -3.00 9.65
CA ASP A 73 2.37 -2.29 10.88
C ASP A 73 1.84 -0.89 10.53
N GLY A 74 0.61 -0.63 10.94
CA GLY A 74 -0.07 0.63 10.68
C GLY A 74 -1.40 0.48 9.95
N VAL A 75 -2.12 1.59 9.85
CA VAL A 75 -3.45 1.66 9.26
C VAL A 75 -3.51 2.82 8.28
N LYS A 76 -3.95 2.52 7.05
CA LYS A 76 -4.19 3.52 6.00
C LYS A 76 -5.68 3.80 5.92
N CYS A 77 -6.03 5.06 5.66
CA CYS A 77 -7.43 5.41 5.41
C CYS A 77 -8.00 4.62 4.23
N GLY A 78 -9.23 4.14 4.40
CA GLY A 78 -9.94 3.42 3.37
C GLY A 78 -10.32 4.29 2.16
N PRO A 79 -10.88 3.66 1.11
CA PRO A 79 -11.23 4.36 -0.12
C PRO A 79 -12.16 5.55 0.13
N GLY A 80 -11.77 6.72 -0.41
CA GLY A 80 -12.53 7.96 -0.30
C GLY A 80 -12.26 8.79 0.97
N LEU A 81 -11.43 8.28 1.89
CA LEU A 81 -11.01 9.00 3.09
C LEU A 81 -9.57 9.51 2.95
N ARG A 82 -9.24 10.59 3.65
CA ARG A 82 -7.89 11.14 3.75
C ARG A 82 -7.47 11.21 5.21
N CYS A 83 -6.18 11.07 5.46
CA CYS A 83 -5.64 11.26 6.79
C CYS A 83 -5.56 12.76 7.08
N HIS A 84 -6.28 13.22 8.10
CA HIS A 84 -6.17 14.57 8.63
C HIS A 84 -5.24 14.52 9.83
N PHE A 85 -4.00 14.95 9.62
CA PHE A 85 -2.96 14.89 10.62
C PHE A 85 -3.18 15.87 11.76
N TYR A 86 -2.74 15.47 12.95
CA TYR A 86 -2.57 16.35 14.08
C TYR A 86 -1.25 17.12 13.96
N THR A 87 -1.09 18.15 14.79
CA THR A 87 0.20 18.87 14.93
C THR A 87 1.16 18.17 15.87
N GLU A 88 0.70 17.11 16.55
CA GLU A 88 1.46 16.35 17.53
C GLU A 88 1.97 15.06 16.90
N GLU A 89 3.07 14.56 17.43
CA GLU A 89 3.66 13.28 17.06
C GLU A 89 3.32 12.25 18.15
N ASP A 90 3.31 10.96 17.79
CA ASP A 90 3.11 9.91 18.80
C ASP A 90 4.38 9.69 19.66
N ASP A 91 4.32 8.72 20.57
CA ASP A 91 5.45 8.40 21.46
C ASP A 91 6.73 7.97 20.74
N PHE A 92 6.64 7.68 19.43
CA PHE A 92 7.76 7.30 18.57
C PHE A 92 8.22 8.42 17.62
N GLY A 93 7.57 9.60 17.68
CA GLY A 93 7.86 10.70 16.76
C GLY A 93 7.18 10.55 15.40
N GLU A 94 6.18 9.67 15.27
CA GLU A 94 5.47 9.46 14.01
C GLU A 94 4.28 10.42 13.89
N GLU A 95 4.09 10.98 12.70
CA GLU A 95 2.93 11.80 12.45
C GLU A 95 1.68 10.94 12.22
N PHE A 96 0.67 11.21 13.03
CA PHE A 96 -0.60 10.53 13.00
C PHE A 96 -1.76 11.51 12.89
N GLY A 97 -2.91 10.97 12.55
CA GLY A 97 -4.11 11.74 12.31
C GLY A 97 -5.36 10.89 12.44
N VAL A 98 -6.44 11.39 11.85
CA VAL A 98 -7.72 10.71 11.78
C VAL A 98 -8.26 10.69 10.35
N CYS A 99 -8.84 9.57 9.94
CA CYS A 99 -9.46 9.46 8.62
C CYS A 99 -10.76 10.27 8.55
N ARG A 100 -10.88 11.16 7.55
CA ARG A 100 -12.11 11.90 7.24
C ARG A 100 -12.34 12.00 5.74
#